data_AF-A0A925NMQ4-F1
#
_entry.id   AF-A0A925NMQ4-F1
#
_cell.length_a   1.000
_cell.length_b   1.000
_cell.length_c   1.000
_cell.angle_alpha   90.00
_cell.angle_beta   90.00
_cell.angle_gamma   90.00
#
_symmetry.space_group_name_H-M   'P 1'
#
loop_
_entity.id
_entity.type
_entity.pdbx_description
1 polymer ?
#
loop_
_entity_poly.entity_id
_entity_poly.type
_entity_poly.pdbx_seq_one_letter_code
_entity_poly.pdbx_strand_id
1 'polypeptide(L)'
;MRVLAPIFEEFGVDMVFSGHGHFYERHRPLQFRLAKGRAGQKLRPEGETILDQTYDGKKQNRPVGVIYLVTGAGGTLTTPRMRPSVKGMSESTAKIVDDRQTFTLLDIAGRLLTVRQLDVDGREVDRFIIDKR
;
A
#
# COMPACT_ATOMS: atom_id res chain seq x y z
N MET A 1 7.73 -0.26 -7.20
CA MET A 1 7.68 0.71 -8.33
C MET A 1 8.69 1.84 -8.10
N ARG A 2 9.98 1.61 -8.37
CA ARG A 2 11.04 2.59 -8.02
C ARG A 2 11.17 3.77 -9.00
N VAL A 3 10.84 3.57 -10.27
CA VAL A 3 10.93 4.61 -11.31
C VAL A 3 9.84 5.67 -11.15
N LEU A 4 8.63 5.28 -10.77
CA LEU A 4 7.48 6.18 -10.68
C LEU A 4 7.32 6.83 -9.30
N ALA A 5 7.97 6.30 -8.26
CA ALA A 5 7.84 6.81 -6.90
C ALA A 5 8.16 8.32 -6.78
N PRO A 6 9.24 8.85 -7.40
CA PRO A 6 9.50 10.30 -7.35
C PRO A 6 8.37 11.15 -7.95
N ILE A 7 7.72 10.67 -9.02
CA ILE A 7 6.58 11.36 -9.63
C ILE A 7 5.38 11.34 -8.69
N PHE A 8 5.08 10.19 -8.07
CA PHE A 8 3.97 10.11 -7.12
C PHE A 8 4.18 11.03 -5.91
N GLU A 9 5.41 11.12 -5.41
CA GLU A 9 5.79 12.01 -4.32
C GLU A 9 5.70 13.49 -4.73
N GLU A 10 6.24 13.86 -5.89
CA GLU A 10 6.23 15.24 -6.42
C GLU A 10 4.82 15.78 -6.60
N PHE A 11 3.89 14.95 -7.09
CA PHE A 11 2.50 15.35 -7.32
C PHE A 11 1.57 15.06 -6.14
N GLY A 12 2.10 14.67 -4.98
CA GLY A 12 1.34 14.53 -3.74
C GLY A 12 0.32 13.39 -3.75
N VAL A 13 0.60 12.29 -4.44
CA VAL A 13 -0.23 11.08 -4.44
C VAL A 13 -0.28 10.49 -3.03
N ASP A 14 -1.48 10.31 -2.50
CA ASP A 14 -1.67 9.70 -1.17
C ASP A 14 -1.54 8.18 -1.18
N MET A 15 -2.11 7.56 -2.21
CA MET A 15 -2.20 6.12 -2.31
C MET A 15 -2.20 5.62 -3.75
N VAL A 16 -1.68 4.41 -3.95
CA VAL A 16 -1.66 3.71 -5.23
C VAL A 16 -2.37 2.36 -5.07
N PHE A 17 -3.42 2.14 -5.85
CA PHE A 17 -4.11 0.86 -5.94
C PHE A 17 -3.52 0.01 -7.06
N SER A 18 -3.34 -1.28 -6.81
CA SER A 18 -2.87 -2.25 -7.79
C SER A 18 -3.60 -3.58 -7.62
N GLY A 19 -3.65 -4.37 -8.70
CA GLY A 19 -4.14 -5.75 -8.69
C GLY A 19 -2.99 -6.73 -8.95
N HIS A 20 -3.23 -7.73 -9.80
CA HIS A 20 -2.30 -8.81 -10.18
C HIS A 20 -1.94 -9.79 -9.05
N GLY A 21 -1.54 -9.30 -7.88
CA GLY A 21 -1.45 -10.13 -6.69
C GLY A 21 -2.86 -10.53 -6.24
N HIS A 22 -3.17 -11.82 -6.26
CA HIS A 22 -4.49 -12.35 -5.88
C HIS A 22 -4.64 -12.45 -4.35
N PHE A 23 -4.41 -11.32 -3.67
CA PHE A 23 -4.50 -11.10 -2.23
C PHE A 23 -4.70 -9.60 -1.95
N TYR A 24 -4.99 -9.27 -0.69
CA TYR A 24 -4.92 -7.91 -0.19
C TYR A 24 -3.59 -7.67 0.54
N GLU A 25 -2.91 -6.58 0.23
CA GLU A 25 -1.72 -6.14 0.94
C GLU A 25 -1.73 -4.61 1.07
N ARG A 26 -1.36 -4.12 2.24
CA ARG A 26 -1.13 -2.70 2.49
C ARG A 26 0.28 -2.51 3.01
N HIS A 27 1.00 -1.59 2.39
CA HIS A 27 2.29 -1.15 2.88
C HIS A 27 2.15 -0.04 3.93
N ARG A 28 3.19 0.14 4.74
CA ARG A 28 3.47 1.40 5.44
C ARG A 28 3.64 2.51 4.39
N PRO A 29 3.32 3.77 4.72
CA PRO A 29 3.66 4.88 3.84
C PRO A 29 5.15 4.86 3.55
N LEU A 30 5.52 5.01 2.29
CA LEU A 30 6.90 4.92 1.86
C LEU A 30 7.28 6.05 0.92
N GLN A 31 8.53 6.48 1.03
CA GLN A 31 9.22 7.35 0.10
C GLN A 31 10.39 6.59 -0.52
N PHE A 32 10.73 6.92 -1.76
CA PHE A 32 11.86 6.34 -2.46
C PHE A 32 12.80 7.43 -2.97
N ARG A 33 13.98 7.53 -2.34
CA ARG A 33 15.03 8.47 -2.74
C ARG A 33 15.96 7.79 -3.74
N LEU A 34 16.01 8.32 -4.95
CA LEU A 34 16.96 7.85 -5.96
C LEU A 34 18.40 8.08 -5.47
N ALA A 35 19.27 7.07 -5.65
CA ALA A 35 20.70 7.26 -5.50
C ALA A 35 21.21 8.27 -6.55
N LYS A 36 22.29 9.01 -6.24
CA LYS A 36 22.85 10.04 -7.14
C LYS A 36 23.06 9.47 -8.56
N GLY A 37 22.33 10.00 -9.52
CA GLY A 37 22.28 9.54 -10.91
C GLY A 37 21.00 9.98 -11.62
N ARG A 38 20.98 9.98 -12.95
CA ARG A 38 19.80 10.40 -13.71
C ARG A 38 18.67 9.38 -13.57
N ALA A 39 17.50 9.85 -13.10
CA ALA A 39 16.24 9.11 -13.21
C ALA A 39 16.00 8.74 -14.68
N GLY A 40 15.50 7.52 -14.95
CA GLY A 40 15.03 7.12 -16.28
C GLY A 40 16.01 6.31 -17.16
N GLN A 41 17.26 6.05 -16.73
CA GLN A 41 18.17 5.20 -17.52
C GLN A 41 18.06 3.70 -17.22
N LYS A 42 17.52 3.32 -16.05
CA LYS A 42 17.35 1.92 -15.63
C LYS A 42 15.90 1.68 -15.21
N LEU A 43 15.33 0.55 -15.62
CA LEU A 43 13.99 0.09 -15.18
C LEU A 43 13.92 -0.19 -13.66
N ARG A 44 15.08 -0.39 -13.02
CA ARG A 44 15.21 -0.60 -11.58
C ARG A 44 16.32 0.30 -11.03
N PRO A 45 16.04 1.59 -10.80
CA PRO A 45 17.04 2.48 -10.26
C PRO A 45 17.39 2.07 -8.82
N GLU A 46 18.64 2.34 -8.46
CA GLU A 46 19.13 2.21 -7.09
C GLU A 46 18.64 3.40 -6.26
N GLY A 47 18.49 3.18 -4.97
CA GLY A 47 17.95 4.18 -4.06
C GLY A 47 17.56 3.60 -2.72
N GLU A 48 17.15 4.48 -1.84
CA GLU A 48 16.77 4.20 -0.47
C GLU A 48 15.25 4.19 -0.34
N THR A 49 14.71 3.17 0.34
CA THR A 49 13.29 3.14 0.74
C THR A 49 13.19 3.61 2.18
N ILE A 50 12.39 4.63 2.40
CA ILE A 50 12.15 5.20 3.73
C ILE A 50 10.71 4.90 4.10
N LEU A 51 10.51 4.28 5.26
CA LEU A 51 9.19 3.91 5.76
C LEU A 51 8.77 4.85 6.87
N ASP A 52 7.53 5.33 6.81
CA ASP A 52 6.89 5.97 7.95
C ASP A 52 6.51 4.91 8.99
N GLN A 53 7.35 4.78 10.02
CA GLN A 53 7.15 3.85 11.13
C GLN A 53 6.11 4.36 12.15
N THR A 54 5.70 5.62 12.05
CA THR A 54 4.84 6.29 13.04
C THR A 54 3.38 6.27 12.66
N TYR A 55 3.07 6.18 11.37
CA TYR A 55 1.70 6.10 10.86
C TYR A 55 1.00 4.80 11.29
N ASP A 56 -0.14 4.95 11.98
CA ASP A 56 -0.99 3.84 12.42
C ASP A 56 -2.38 3.84 11.76
N GLY A 57 -2.68 4.85 10.93
CA GLY A 57 -3.96 5.00 10.24
C GLY A 57 -5.16 5.27 11.16
N LYS A 58 -4.89 5.59 12.43
CA LYS A 58 -5.90 5.86 13.47
C LYS A 58 -5.57 7.16 14.19
N LYS A 59 -4.65 7.13 15.16
CA LYS A 59 -4.22 8.30 15.93
C LYS A 59 -3.23 9.12 15.12
N GLN A 60 -2.25 8.44 14.52
CA GLN A 60 -1.29 8.98 13.57
C GLN A 60 -1.80 8.67 12.17
N ASN A 61 -2.68 9.55 11.67
CA ASN A 61 -3.41 9.40 10.41
C ASN A 61 -2.93 10.36 9.31
N ARG A 62 -1.74 10.92 9.46
CA ARG A 62 -1.09 11.81 8.48
C ARG A 62 0.17 11.13 7.98
N PRO A 63 0.10 10.35 6.88
CA PRO A 63 1.22 9.56 6.41
C PRO A 63 2.32 10.43 5.82
N VAL A 64 3.58 10.06 6.06
CA VAL A 64 4.75 10.61 5.36
C VAL A 64 5.18 9.65 4.25
N GLY A 65 4.71 9.92 3.04
CA GLY A 65 4.96 9.09 1.86
C GLY A 65 3.68 8.46 1.30
N VAL A 66 3.84 7.67 0.25
CA VAL A 66 2.73 7.08 -0.51
C VAL A 66 2.36 5.72 0.09
N ILE A 67 1.06 5.46 0.28
CA ILE A 67 0.56 4.14 0.69
C ILE A 67 0.26 3.30 -0.55
N TYR A 68 0.91 2.14 -0.67
CA TYR A 68 0.66 1.20 -1.76
C TYR A 68 -0.26 0.07 -1.29
N LEU A 69 -1.26 -0.23 -2.11
CA LEU A 69 -2.27 -1.25 -1.86
C LEU A 69 -2.29 -2.24 -3.02
N VAL A 70 -2.25 -3.52 -2.69
CA VAL A 70 -2.67 -4.60 -3.58
C VAL A 70 -4.10 -4.96 -3.18
N THR A 71 -5.03 -4.88 -4.12
CA THR A 71 -6.46 -5.18 -3.93
C THR A 71 -6.96 -6.17 -4.99
N GLY A 72 -6.18 -7.24 -5.22
CA GLY A 72 -6.46 -8.22 -6.26
C GLY A 72 -7.25 -9.44 -5.78
N ALA A 73 -7.78 -9.44 -4.55
CA ALA A 73 -8.52 -10.55 -3.94
C ALA A 73 -10.01 -10.60 -4.32
N GLY A 74 -10.44 -10.00 -5.43
CA GLY A 74 -11.85 -9.93 -5.83
C GLY A 74 -12.44 -11.22 -6.38
N GLY A 75 -11.62 -12.25 -6.64
CA GLY A 75 -12.04 -13.50 -7.28
C GLY A 75 -11.14 -14.67 -6.87
N THR A 76 -10.37 -15.22 -7.81
CA THR A 76 -9.41 -16.28 -7.50
C THR A 76 -8.34 -15.79 -6.54
N LEU A 77 -8.00 -16.59 -5.53
CA LEU A 77 -6.91 -16.30 -4.59
C LEU A 77 -5.59 -16.94 -5.03
N THR A 78 -4.48 -16.35 -4.60
CA THR A 78 -3.16 -16.94 -4.79
C THR A 78 -3.11 -18.34 -4.15
N THR A 79 -2.59 -19.31 -4.91
CA THR A 79 -2.44 -20.69 -4.41
C THR A 79 -1.55 -20.72 -3.16
N PRO A 80 -1.75 -21.64 -2.21
CA PRO A 80 -0.95 -21.72 -0.98
C PRO A 80 0.58 -21.71 -1.20
N ARG A 81 1.06 -22.23 -2.34
CA ARG A 81 2.48 -22.24 -2.70
C ARG A 81 3.03 -20.86 -3.09
N MET A 82 2.17 -19.97 -3.57
CA MET A 82 2.52 -18.61 -4.02
C MET A 82 2.14 -17.55 -2.97
N ARG A 83 1.53 -17.95 -1.84
CA ARG A 83 1.19 -17.05 -0.75
C ARG A 83 2.47 -16.47 -0.15
N PRO A 84 2.54 -15.16 0.13
CA PRO A 84 3.65 -14.58 0.85
C PRO A 84 3.79 -15.28 2.20
N SER A 85 4.91 -15.97 2.44
CA SER A 85 5.13 -16.58 3.75
C SER A 85 5.20 -15.46 4.79
N VAL A 86 4.40 -15.55 5.86
CA VAL A 86 4.43 -14.58 6.99
C VAL A 86 5.84 -14.42 7.57
N LYS A 87 6.68 -15.46 7.49
CA LYS A 87 8.09 -15.47 7.94
C LYS A 87 9.06 -14.67 7.04
N GLY A 88 8.63 -14.23 5.85
CA GLY A 88 9.43 -13.48 4.88
C GLY A 88 8.83 -12.13 4.50
N MET A 89 7.90 -11.63 5.32
CA MET A 89 7.19 -10.38 5.06
C MET A 89 8.17 -9.20 5.13
N SER A 90 8.19 -8.38 4.08
CA SER A 90 9.05 -7.19 4.06
C SER A 90 8.65 -6.23 5.17
N GLU A 91 9.62 -5.51 5.75
CA GLU A 91 9.38 -4.42 6.71
C GLU A 91 8.41 -3.36 6.18
N SER A 92 8.24 -3.23 4.86
CA SER A 92 7.25 -2.33 4.26
C SER A 92 5.81 -2.78 4.47
N THR A 93 5.56 -4.06 4.77
CA THR A 93 4.20 -4.60 4.86
C THR A 93 3.56 -4.26 6.20
N ALA A 94 2.44 -3.55 6.17
CA ALA A 94 1.66 -3.22 7.36
C ALA A 94 0.51 -4.21 7.60
N LYS A 95 -0.10 -4.72 6.53
CA LYS A 95 -1.21 -5.69 6.59
C LYS A 95 -1.21 -6.57 5.35
N ILE A 96 -1.55 -7.85 5.54
CA ILE A 96 -1.83 -8.79 4.45
C ILE A 96 -3.08 -9.60 4.80
N VAL A 97 -3.89 -9.90 3.77
CA VAL A 97 -5.01 -10.85 3.82
C VAL A 97 -5.01 -11.64 2.53
N ASP A 98 -4.67 -12.94 2.60
CA ASP A 98 -4.45 -13.81 1.45
C ASP A 98 -5.26 -15.12 1.50
N ASP A 99 -6.15 -15.24 2.49
CA ASP A 99 -6.91 -16.44 2.80
C ASP A 99 -8.38 -16.36 2.39
N ARG A 100 -8.86 -15.18 1.98
CA ARG A 100 -10.26 -14.94 1.60
C ARG A 100 -10.39 -13.84 0.54
N GLN A 101 -11.50 -13.88 -0.16
CA GLN A 101 -11.89 -12.83 -1.09
C GLN A 101 -12.22 -11.54 -0.33
N THR A 102 -11.74 -10.42 -0.86
CA THR A 102 -11.97 -9.11 -0.26
C THR A 102 -12.04 -8.03 -1.33
N PHE A 103 -12.64 -6.89 -0.98
CA PHE A 103 -12.65 -5.69 -1.81
C PHE A 103 -12.33 -4.45 -0.96
N THR A 104 -11.76 -3.43 -1.61
CA THR A 104 -11.43 -2.15 -0.97
C THR A 104 -12.55 -1.14 -1.19
N LEU A 105 -12.95 -0.47 -0.11
CA LEU A 105 -13.85 0.68 -0.13
C LEU A 105 -13.07 1.91 0.34
N LEU A 106 -13.10 2.98 -0.45
CA LEU A 106 -12.56 4.30 -0.11
C LEU A 106 -13.71 5.30 -0.01
N ASP A 107 -13.97 5.77 1.21
CA ASP A 107 -14.91 6.85 1.49
C ASP A 107 -14.15 8.17 1.62
N ILE A 108 -14.57 9.21 0.90
CA ILE A 108 -13.95 10.54 0.94
C ILE A 108 -14.94 11.55 1.50
N ALA A 109 -14.63 12.11 2.67
CA ALA A 109 -15.43 13.12 3.34
C ALA A 109 -14.57 14.37 3.59
N GLY A 110 -14.60 15.30 2.62
CA GLY A 110 -13.73 16.47 2.63
C GLY A 110 -12.26 16.06 2.60
N ARG A 111 -11.56 16.31 3.71
CA ARG A 111 -10.11 16.00 3.87
C ARG A 111 -9.82 14.63 4.48
N LEU A 112 -10.86 13.88 4.85
CA LEU A 112 -10.71 12.56 5.45
C LEU A 112 -10.95 11.49 4.39
N LEU A 113 -9.93 10.68 4.13
CA LEU A 113 -10.01 9.49 3.30
C LEU A 113 -10.04 8.29 4.24
N THR A 114 -11.16 7.58 4.28
CA THR A 114 -11.30 6.36 5.07
C THR A 114 -11.28 5.16 4.15
N VAL A 115 -10.27 4.32 4.31
CA VAL A 115 -10.16 3.08 3.55
C VAL A 115 -10.54 1.92 4.45
N ARG A 116 -11.39 1.03 3.94
CA ARG A 116 -11.80 -0.22 4.56
C ARG A 116 -11.56 -1.36 3.58
N GLN A 117 -11.01 -2.45 4.07
CA GLN A 117 -10.99 -3.72 3.36
C GLN A 117 -12.07 -4.61 3.94
N LEU A 118 -12.98 -5.09 3.10
CA LEU A 118 -14.12 -5.91 3.52
C LEU A 118 -14.02 -7.30 2.89
N ASP A 119 -14.39 -8.34 3.64
CA ASP A 119 -14.63 -9.67 3.07
C ASP A 119 -16.03 -9.77 2.43
N VAL A 120 -16.32 -10.92 1.81
CA VAL A 120 -17.60 -11.16 1.10
C VAL A 120 -18.84 -11.16 2.01
N ASP A 121 -18.65 -11.35 3.31
CA ASP A 121 -19.72 -11.27 4.31
C ASP A 121 -19.87 -9.85 4.88
N GLY A 122 -19.09 -8.88 4.37
CA GLY A 122 -19.09 -7.50 4.82
C GLY A 122 -18.27 -7.25 6.09
N ARG A 123 -17.46 -8.22 6.55
CA ARG A 123 -16.61 -8.02 7.73
C ARG A 123 -15.39 -7.20 7.38
N GLU A 124 -15.06 -6.23 8.21
CA GLU A 124 -13.86 -5.40 8.06
C GLU A 124 -12.61 -6.18 8.48
N VAL A 125 -11.68 -6.35 7.55
CA VAL A 125 -10.41 -7.07 7.77
C VAL A 125 -9.21 -6.13 7.89
N ASP A 126 -9.35 -4.89 7.42
CA ASP A 126 -8.39 -3.79 7.61
C ASP A 126 -9.08 -2.44 7.50
N ARG A 127 -8.53 -1.43 8.16
CA ARG A 127 -8.99 -0.05 8.09
C ARG A 127 -7.88 0.93 8.43
N PHE A 128 -7.85 2.03 7.67
CA PHE A 128 -6.99 3.17 7.96
C PHE A 128 -7.60 4.48 7.46
N ILE A 129 -7.11 5.59 8.00
CA ILE A 129 -7.56 6.94 7.68
C ILE A 129 -6.35 7.78 7.26
N ILE A 130 -6.53 8.59 6.21
CA ILE A 130 -5.64 9.68 5.85
C ILE A 130 -6.36 11.01 6.11
N ASP A 131 -5.74 11.90 6.90
CA ASP A 131 -6.18 13.28 7.12
C ASP A 131 -5.32 14.27 6.34
N LYS A 132 -5.90 14.97 5.36
CA LYS A 132 -5.22 15.91 4.44
C LYS A 132 -5.10 17.36 4.98
N ARG A 133 -5.21 17.58 6.29
CA ARG A 133 -5.02 18.92 6.90
C ARG A 133 -3.67 19.54 6.57
#